data_AF-A0A2V5S5E9-F1
#
_entry.id   AF-A0A2V5S5E9-F1
#
_cell.length_a   1.000
_cell.length_b   1.000
_cell.length_c   1.000
_cell.angle_alpha   90.00
_cell.angle_beta   90.00
_cell.angle_gamma   90.00
#
_symmetry.space_group_name_H-M   'P 1'
#
loop_
_entity.id
_entity.type
_entity.pdbx_description
1 polymer ?
#
loop_
_entity_poly.entity_id
_entity_poly.type
_entity_poly.pdbx_seq_one_letter_code
_entity_poly.pdbx_strand_id
1 'polypeptide(L)'
;MIRLKRLGAIGLMGVIFVAAGAEIGRLPADQLAKAVRSDSMSIPTPGELFAALEKPGKTNWSGQYRGPMSMTYRNRAQIALNLGGLIADGFIAVEAKDSQQVKNIGSDIIKLSKALGVSENLLSRGNSINEFAENDEWDTLQEELEATQNEVKSSMQSHSDQDLVILVSLGGWIRGTQVVSAAIMQNYDERSAKVLRQPAVVALIQSKIGEISPQLRGEPLVKNVSQQLTGIEKLVSFPVGKAPSVDEVRKVNEAVGKVMEEIENKAIVK
;
A
#
# COMPACT_ATOMS: atom_id res chain seq x y z
N MET A 1 -64.35 9.95 -64.61
CA MET A 1 -64.55 8.72 -63.80
C MET A 1 -63.21 8.40 -63.14
N ILE A 2 -62.97 8.82 -61.89
CA ILE A 2 -63.22 8.11 -60.61
C ILE A 2 -62.16 7.01 -60.29
N ARG A 3 -61.28 7.37 -59.34
CA ARG A 3 -60.74 6.65 -58.15
C ARG A 3 -59.87 5.38 -58.26
N LEU A 4 -58.59 5.56 -57.89
CA LEU A 4 -57.90 5.17 -56.63
C LEU A 4 -58.35 3.91 -55.83
N LYS A 5 -57.30 3.20 -55.34
CA LYS A 5 -57.14 2.27 -54.17
C LYS A 5 -57.00 0.79 -54.58
N ARG A 6 -56.05 -0.02 -54.06
CA ARG A 6 -55.67 -0.21 -52.64
C ARG A 6 -54.37 -1.04 -52.49
N LEU A 7 -53.77 -0.93 -51.31
CA LEU A 7 -52.63 -1.69 -50.77
C LEU A 7 -52.79 -3.22 -50.90
N GLY A 8 -51.65 -3.93 -51.05
CA GLY A 8 -51.50 -5.35 -50.76
C GLY A 8 -50.20 -5.56 -49.98
N ALA A 9 -50.34 -6.08 -48.76
CA ALA A 9 -49.29 -6.31 -47.78
C ALA A 9 -48.30 -7.39 -48.25
N ILE A 10 -46.99 -7.13 -48.11
CA ILE A 10 -45.93 -8.13 -48.30
C ILE A 10 -45.79 -8.91 -46.99
N GLY A 11 -45.96 -10.23 -47.07
CA GLY A 11 -45.89 -11.15 -45.95
C GLY A 11 -44.51 -11.20 -45.31
N LEU A 12 -44.52 -11.19 -43.97
CA LEU A 12 -43.37 -11.49 -43.13
C LEU A 12 -43.03 -12.98 -43.31
N MET A 13 -41.95 -13.30 -44.03
CA MET A 13 -41.39 -14.65 -44.00
C MET A 13 -40.51 -14.75 -42.74
N GLY A 14 -40.97 -15.51 -41.75
CA GLY A 14 -40.26 -15.76 -40.52
C GLY A 14 -38.98 -16.57 -40.79
N VAL A 15 -37.83 -15.94 -40.57
CA VAL A 15 -36.55 -16.64 -40.49
C VAL A 15 -36.49 -17.30 -39.12
N ILE A 16 -36.57 -18.63 -39.10
CA ILE A 16 -36.28 -19.44 -37.92
C ILE A 16 -34.76 -19.36 -37.71
N PHE A 17 -34.32 -18.53 -36.76
CA PHE A 17 -32.98 -18.63 -36.20
C PHE A 17 -32.94 -19.87 -35.30
N VAL A 18 -32.21 -20.90 -35.74
CA VAL A 18 -31.77 -21.98 -34.86
C VAL A 18 -30.77 -21.36 -33.89
N ALA A 19 -31.21 -21.14 -32.65
CA ALA A 19 -30.32 -20.78 -31.55
C ALA A 19 -29.42 -21.98 -31.26
N ALA A 20 -28.20 -21.96 -31.81
CA ALA A 20 -27.11 -22.75 -31.26
C ALA A 20 -26.83 -22.19 -29.86
N GLY A 21 -27.26 -22.91 -28.83
CA GLY A 21 -26.96 -22.58 -27.44
C GLY A 21 -25.44 -22.57 -27.26
N ALA A 22 -24.86 -21.38 -27.19
CA ALA A 22 -23.55 -21.21 -26.59
C ALA A 22 -23.71 -21.51 -25.10
N GLU A 23 -23.36 -22.73 -24.69
CA GLU A 23 -23.04 -22.99 -23.30
C GLU A 23 -21.97 -21.98 -22.89
N ILE A 24 -22.34 -21.02 -22.06
CA ILE A 24 -21.39 -20.24 -21.28
C ILE A 24 -20.73 -21.26 -20.36
N GLY A 25 -19.63 -21.85 -20.84
CA GLY A 25 -18.88 -22.84 -20.10
C GLY A 25 -18.51 -22.28 -18.74
N ARG A 26 -19.07 -22.87 -17.67
CA ARG A 26 -18.59 -22.58 -16.32
C ARG A 26 -17.11 -22.93 -16.30
N LEU A 27 -16.28 -21.97 -15.94
CA LEU A 27 -14.84 -22.20 -15.75
C LEU A 27 -14.68 -23.39 -14.79
N PRO A 28 -13.86 -24.39 -15.13
CA PRO A 28 -13.68 -25.55 -14.29
C PRO A 28 -13.04 -25.13 -12.95
N ALA A 29 -13.35 -25.87 -11.88
CA ALA A 29 -13.03 -25.46 -10.51
C ALA A 29 -11.52 -25.27 -10.26
N ASP A 30 -10.67 -25.91 -11.06
CA ASP A 30 -9.21 -25.74 -11.06
C ASP A 30 -8.77 -24.40 -11.67
N GLN A 31 -9.46 -23.92 -12.70
CA GLN A 31 -9.27 -22.59 -13.27
C GLN A 31 -9.86 -21.51 -12.38
N LEU A 32 -10.97 -21.76 -11.70
CA LEU A 32 -11.46 -20.87 -10.63
C LEU A 32 -10.49 -20.84 -9.44
N ALA A 33 -9.93 -21.98 -9.04
CA ALA A 33 -8.92 -22.04 -7.97
C ALA A 33 -7.58 -21.41 -8.38
N LYS A 34 -7.21 -21.46 -9.67
CA LYS A 34 -6.08 -20.70 -10.22
C LYS A 34 -6.41 -19.21 -10.34
N ALA A 35 -7.61 -18.85 -10.75
CA ALA A 35 -8.09 -17.47 -10.86
C ALA A 35 -8.13 -16.79 -9.49
N VAL A 36 -8.63 -17.48 -8.46
CA VAL A 36 -8.61 -17.06 -7.05
C VAL A 36 -7.18 -16.99 -6.50
N ARG A 37 -6.24 -17.77 -7.05
CA ARG A 37 -4.80 -17.64 -6.73
C ARG A 37 -4.08 -16.57 -7.55
N SER A 38 -4.70 -16.03 -8.60
CA SER A 38 -4.12 -15.02 -9.49
C SER A 38 -4.70 -13.63 -9.29
N ASP A 39 -5.42 -13.38 -8.20
CA ASP A 39 -5.23 -12.10 -7.52
C ASP A 39 -3.77 -12.09 -7.07
N SER A 40 -2.92 -11.49 -7.90
CA SER A 40 -1.49 -11.39 -7.65
C SER A 40 -1.31 -10.73 -6.29
N MET A 41 -0.96 -11.54 -5.29
CA MET A 41 -0.75 -11.08 -3.93
C MET A 41 0.24 -9.90 -3.98
N SER A 42 -0.20 -8.75 -3.49
CA SER A 42 0.58 -7.52 -3.47
C SER A 42 1.02 -7.21 -2.03
N ILE A 43 2.05 -6.37 -1.90
CA ILE A 43 2.38 -5.77 -0.60
C ILE A 43 1.34 -4.67 -0.39
N PRO A 44 0.57 -4.70 0.73
CA PRO A 44 -0.48 -3.73 0.93
C PRO A 44 0.09 -2.33 1.15
N THR A 45 -0.64 -1.33 0.70
CA THR A 45 -0.32 0.09 0.96
C THR A 45 -0.59 0.42 2.43
N PRO A 46 -0.01 1.52 2.96
CA PRO A 46 -0.38 2.01 4.28
C PRO A 46 -1.88 2.31 4.39
N GLY A 47 -2.48 2.90 3.35
CA GLY A 47 -3.92 3.16 3.29
C GLY A 47 -4.75 1.88 3.41
N GLU A 48 -4.38 0.81 2.70
CA GLU A 48 -5.04 -0.50 2.79
C GLU A 48 -4.91 -1.11 4.19
N LEU A 49 -3.73 -1.00 4.82
CA LEU A 49 -3.52 -1.46 6.19
C LEU A 49 -4.39 -0.69 7.19
N PHE A 50 -4.52 0.62 7.02
CA PHE A 50 -5.33 1.48 7.89
C PHE A 50 -6.82 1.26 7.68
N ALA A 51 -7.26 1.06 6.43
CA ALA A 51 -8.64 0.72 6.10
C ALA A 51 -9.04 -0.66 6.67
N ALA A 52 -8.09 -1.60 6.75
CA ALA A 52 -8.32 -2.92 7.33
C ALA A 52 -8.53 -2.90 8.86
N LEU A 53 -8.10 -1.83 9.56
CA LEU A 53 -8.49 -1.62 10.95
C LEU A 53 -10.01 -1.38 10.99
N GLU A 54 -10.76 -2.42 11.33
CA GLU A 54 -12.22 -2.35 11.52
C GLU A 54 -12.54 -1.53 12.78
N LYS A 55 -12.45 -0.20 12.66
CA LYS A 55 -12.40 0.83 13.72
C LYS A 55 -13.29 0.53 14.95
N PRO A 56 -12.76 -0.05 16.05
CA PRO A 56 -13.41 0.01 17.35
C PRO A 56 -12.94 1.32 18.00
N GLY A 57 -13.79 2.34 17.97
CA GLY A 57 -13.49 3.67 18.54
C GLY A 57 -12.67 4.59 17.62
N LYS A 58 -12.33 5.79 18.12
CA LYS A 58 -11.51 6.78 17.38
C LYS A 58 -10.02 6.49 17.63
N THR A 59 -9.33 5.93 16.63
CA THR A 59 -7.87 5.83 16.63
C THR A 59 -7.25 7.21 16.88
N ASN A 60 -6.30 7.31 17.82
CA ASN A 60 -5.55 8.54 18.05
C ASN A 60 -4.46 8.70 16.98
N TRP A 61 -4.85 9.14 15.79
CA TRP A 61 -3.96 9.29 14.63
C TRP A 61 -2.86 10.33 14.85
N SER A 62 -3.18 11.48 15.45
CA SER A 62 -2.18 12.51 15.75
C SER A 62 -1.15 12.05 16.80
N GLY A 63 -1.53 11.16 17.71
CA GLY A 63 -0.61 10.49 18.61
C GLY A 63 0.37 9.53 17.93
N GLN A 64 0.20 9.24 16.64
CA GLN A 64 1.10 8.38 15.85
C GLN A 64 2.15 9.20 15.11
N TYR A 65 2.11 10.52 15.13
CA TYR A 65 3.14 11.36 14.52
C TYR A 65 4.51 11.07 15.13
N ARG A 66 5.53 11.08 14.28
CA ARG A 66 6.93 11.02 14.71
C ARG A 66 7.55 12.42 14.73
N GLY A 67 8.67 12.53 15.44
CA GLY A 67 9.46 13.76 15.44
C GLY A 67 10.03 14.08 14.04
N PRO A 68 10.65 15.27 13.87
CA PRO A 68 11.25 15.66 12.62
C PRO A 68 12.26 14.62 12.11
N MET A 69 12.04 14.13 10.90
CA MET A 69 12.96 13.22 10.24
C MET A 69 14.15 13.96 9.63
N SER A 70 15.22 13.21 9.40
CA SER A 70 16.24 13.70 8.49
C SER A 70 15.76 13.68 7.04
N MET A 71 16.32 14.58 6.24
CA MET A 71 16.12 14.59 4.79
C MET A 71 17.43 14.36 4.04
N THR A 72 18.49 13.99 4.78
CA THR A 72 19.81 13.67 4.25
C THR A 72 20.20 12.30 4.74
N TYR A 73 20.09 11.33 3.84
CA TYR A 73 20.40 9.93 4.09
C TYR A 73 21.62 9.50 3.28
N ARG A 74 22.18 8.35 3.66
CA ARG A 74 23.50 7.92 3.19
C ARG A 74 23.50 7.43 1.76
N ASN A 75 22.43 6.74 1.38
CA ASN A 75 22.34 6.04 0.11
C ASN A 75 20.88 5.95 -0.35
N ARG A 76 20.68 5.61 -1.63
CA ARG A 76 19.37 5.50 -2.26
C ARG A 76 18.47 4.45 -1.59
N ALA A 77 19.03 3.38 -1.04
CA ALA A 77 18.28 2.33 -0.34
C ALA A 77 17.58 2.89 0.92
N GLN A 78 18.32 3.63 1.75
CA GLN A 78 17.79 4.28 2.93
C GLN A 78 16.77 5.36 2.57
N ILE A 79 17.00 6.12 1.49
CA ILE A 79 16.02 7.11 1.00
C ILE A 79 14.72 6.41 0.58
N ALA A 80 14.80 5.29 -0.14
CA ALA A 80 13.62 4.54 -0.57
C ALA A 80 12.81 3.99 0.63
N LEU A 81 13.48 3.39 1.63
CA LEU A 81 12.83 2.92 2.86
C LEU A 81 12.12 4.07 3.60
N ASN A 82 12.80 5.22 3.76
CA ASN A 82 12.21 6.38 4.43
C ASN A 82 11.08 7.03 3.62
N LEU A 83 11.16 7.04 2.29
CA LEU A 83 10.10 7.53 1.42
C LEU A 83 8.82 6.70 1.60
N GLY A 84 8.95 5.37 1.69
CA GLY A 84 7.82 4.50 2.04
C GLY A 84 7.18 4.85 3.38
N GLY A 85 8.00 5.08 4.41
CA GLY A 85 7.54 5.51 5.73
C GLY A 85 6.85 6.88 5.71
N LEU A 86 7.35 7.83 4.93
CA LEU A 86 6.75 9.15 4.74
C LEU A 86 5.37 9.07 4.08
N ILE A 87 5.21 8.21 3.08
CA ILE A 87 3.90 7.96 2.46
C ILE A 87 2.91 7.45 3.50
N ALA A 88 3.34 6.52 4.36
CA ALA A 88 2.51 6.05 5.47
C ALA A 88 2.13 7.18 6.43
N ASP A 89 3.06 8.08 6.78
CA ASP A 89 2.74 9.24 7.60
C ASP A 89 1.75 10.20 6.91
N GLY A 90 1.79 10.31 5.57
CA GLY A 90 0.81 11.08 4.81
C GLY A 90 -0.61 10.58 5.05
N PHE A 91 -0.82 9.26 4.98
CA PHE A 91 -2.11 8.65 5.32
C PHE A 91 -2.51 8.87 6.78
N ILE A 92 -1.55 8.87 7.72
CA ILE A 92 -1.83 9.20 9.14
C ILE A 92 -2.33 10.64 9.26
N ALA A 93 -1.71 11.60 8.58
CA ALA A 93 -2.12 13.00 8.61
C ALA A 93 -3.50 13.23 7.99
N VAL A 94 -3.83 12.51 6.92
CA VAL A 94 -5.18 12.51 6.32
C VAL A 94 -6.22 11.93 7.29
N GLU A 95 -5.93 10.77 7.90
CA GLU A 95 -6.82 10.17 8.91
C GLU A 95 -6.98 11.04 10.17
N ALA A 96 -5.94 11.80 10.52
CA ALA A 96 -5.97 12.80 11.59
C ALA A 96 -6.70 14.10 11.21
N LYS A 97 -7.02 14.30 9.92
CA LYS A 97 -7.60 15.52 9.35
C LYS A 97 -6.75 16.76 9.67
N ASP A 98 -5.45 16.65 9.50
CA ASP A 98 -4.48 17.69 9.83
C ASP A 98 -3.84 18.25 8.56
N SER A 99 -4.43 19.31 8.02
CA SER A 99 -3.99 19.93 6.76
C SER A 99 -2.53 20.39 6.81
N GLN A 100 -2.07 20.89 7.97
CA GLN A 100 -0.70 21.37 8.09
C GLN A 100 0.30 20.21 8.04
N GLN A 101 -0.01 19.09 8.70
CA GLN A 101 0.84 17.89 8.61
C GLN A 101 0.82 17.27 7.23
N VAL A 102 -0.34 17.23 6.56
CA VAL A 102 -0.42 16.77 5.15
C VAL A 102 0.52 17.57 4.26
N LYS A 103 0.51 18.91 4.36
CA LYS A 103 1.42 19.78 3.59
C LYS A 103 2.90 19.57 3.94
N ASN A 104 3.22 19.45 5.22
CA ASN A 104 4.59 19.21 5.67
C ASN A 104 5.13 17.89 5.09
N ILE A 105 4.37 16.82 5.23
CA ILE A 105 4.72 15.48 4.75
C ILE A 105 4.77 15.44 3.23
N GLY A 106 3.83 16.09 2.54
CA GLY A 106 3.83 16.22 1.08
C GLY A 106 5.14 16.85 0.57
N SER A 107 5.61 17.91 1.23
CA SER A 107 6.89 18.55 0.90
C SER A 107 8.09 17.60 1.10
N ASP A 108 8.07 16.82 2.18
CA ASP A 108 9.12 15.83 2.48
C ASP A 108 9.13 14.66 1.48
N ILE A 109 7.95 14.18 1.07
CA ILE A 109 7.78 13.17 0.01
C ILE A 109 8.41 13.67 -1.30
N ILE A 110 8.11 14.91 -1.71
CA ILE A 110 8.69 15.52 -2.92
C ILE A 110 10.22 15.58 -2.79
N LYS A 111 10.74 15.96 -1.63
CA LYS A 111 12.18 16.10 -1.40
C LYS A 111 12.92 14.76 -1.50
N LEU A 112 12.43 13.70 -0.86
CA LEU A 112 13.05 12.38 -0.96
C LEU A 112 12.88 11.77 -2.36
N SER A 113 11.73 11.98 -3.01
CA SER A 113 11.50 11.49 -4.37
C SER A 113 12.46 12.15 -5.37
N LYS A 114 12.70 13.46 -5.26
CA LYS A 114 13.73 14.16 -6.05
C LYS A 114 15.12 13.58 -5.84
N ALA A 115 15.48 13.22 -4.60
CA ALA A 115 16.77 12.58 -4.31
C ALA A 115 16.92 11.18 -4.93
N LEU A 116 15.80 10.54 -5.28
CA LEU A 116 15.76 9.29 -6.04
C LEU A 116 15.67 9.51 -7.56
N GLY A 117 15.60 10.75 -8.04
CA GLY A 117 15.46 11.07 -9.46
C GLY A 117 14.01 10.98 -9.97
N VAL A 118 13.04 10.91 -9.07
CA VAL A 118 11.60 10.87 -9.37
C VAL A 118 11.05 12.28 -9.22
N SER A 119 10.77 13.00 -10.31
CA SER A 119 10.37 14.42 -10.20
C SER A 119 9.33 14.96 -11.18
N GLU A 120 9.15 14.40 -12.37
CA GLU A 120 8.34 15.07 -13.42
C GLU A 120 6.87 15.25 -13.02
N ASN A 121 6.22 14.19 -12.54
CA ASN A 121 4.79 14.23 -12.23
C ASN A 121 4.48 14.45 -10.74
N LEU A 122 5.49 14.47 -9.86
CA LEU A 122 5.25 14.61 -8.42
C LEU A 122 4.99 16.05 -7.97
N LEU A 123 5.46 17.04 -8.73
CA LEU A 123 5.23 18.44 -8.41
C LEU A 123 3.76 18.83 -8.57
N SER A 124 3.09 18.35 -9.64
CA SER A 124 1.66 18.60 -9.84
C SER A 124 0.83 17.94 -8.74
N ARG A 125 1.11 16.68 -8.41
CA ARG A 125 0.44 15.95 -7.32
C ARG A 125 0.64 16.61 -5.96
N GLY A 126 1.84 17.09 -5.68
CA GLY A 126 2.13 17.86 -4.48
C GLY A 126 1.27 19.13 -4.35
N ASN A 127 1.01 19.83 -5.45
CA ASN A 127 0.12 20.99 -5.44
C ASN A 127 -1.34 20.57 -5.19
N SER A 128 -1.81 19.49 -5.82
CA SER A 128 -3.15 18.94 -5.59
C SER A 128 -3.36 18.49 -4.14
N ILE A 129 -2.38 17.83 -3.53
CA ILE A 129 -2.41 17.48 -2.09
C ILE A 129 -2.57 18.74 -1.23
N ASN A 130 -1.84 19.81 -1.53
CA ASN A 130 -1.96 21.05 -0.76
C ASN A 130 -3.34 21.70 -0.91
N GLU A 131 -3.88 21.72 -2.13
CA GLU A 131 -5.21 22.29 -2.44
C GLU A 131 -6.32 21.50 -1.72
N PHE A 132 -6.34 20.17 -1.85
CA PHE A 132 -7.34 19.34 -1.19
C PHE A 132 -7.25 19.42 0.34
N ALA A 133 -6.03 19.58 0.90
CA ALA A 133 -5.84 19.82 2.33
C ALA A 133 -6.34 21.20 2.79
N GLU A 134 -6.28 22.23 1.95
CA GLU A 134 -6.84 23.56 2.26
C GLU A 134 -8.37 23.57 2.25
N ASN A 135 -8.97 22.70 1.45
CA ASN A 135 -10.42 22.61 1.27
C ASN A 135 -11.08 21.52 2.13
N ASP A 136 -10.34 20.87 3.03
CA ASP A 136 -10.82 19.76 3.86
C ASP A 136 -11.39 18.56 3.05
N GLU A 137 -10.85 18.32 1.86
CA GLU A 137 -11.27 17.25 0.93
C GLU A 137 -10.60 15.91 1.26
N TRP A 138 -10.92 15.34 2.44
CA TRP A 138 -10.20 14.19 3.01
C TRP A 138 -10.27 12.90 2.19
N ASP A 139 -11.43 12.59 1.59
CA ASP A 139 -11.59 11.39 0.76
C ASP A 139 -10.75 11.53 -0.52
N THR A 140 -10.80 12.70 -1.16
CA THR A 140 -9.97 13.04 -2.33
C THR A 140 -8.48 13.02 -2.00
N LEU A 141 -8.09 13.50 -0.80
CA LEU A 141 -6.70 13.44 -0.33
C LEU A 141 -6.19 12.01 -0.21
N GLN A 142 -7.02 11.08 0.26
CA GLN A 142 -6.65 9.68 0.36
C GLN A 142 -6.36 9.10 -1.03
N GLU A 143 -7.24 9.38 -2.01
CA GLU A 143 -7.06 8.96 -3.40
C GLU A 143 -5.80 9.59 -4.01
N GLU A 144 -5.53 10.88 -3.76
CA GLU A 144 -4.36 11.56 -4.31
C GLU A 144 -3.05 11.06 -3.67
N LEU A 145 -3.05 10.65 -2.40
CA LEU A 145 -1.90 9.98 -1.78
C LEU A 145 -1.65 8.59 -2.38
N GLU A 146 -2.70 7.81 -2.65
CA GLU A 146 -2.56 6.54 -3.37
C GLU A 146 -2.00 6.74 -4.78
N ALA A 147 -2.51 7.73 -5.50
CA ALA A 147 -2.02 8.10 -6.82
C ALA A 147 -0.57 8.58 -6.79
N THR A 148 -0.19 9.36 -5.77
CA THR A 148 1.20 9.79 -5.52
C THR A 148 2.12 8.60 -5.27
N GLN A 149 1.71 7.65 -4.43
CA GLN A 149 2.48 6.42 -4.22
C GLN A 149 2.65 5.63 -5.52
N ASN A 150 1.59 5.49 -6.32
CA ASN A 150 1.65 4.78 -7.59
C ASN A 150 2.56 5.49 -8.62
N GLU A 151 2.55 6.82 -8.64
CA GLU A 151 3.46 7.62 -9.45
C GLU A 151 4.92 7.39 -9.05
N VAL A 152 5.23 7.41 -7.75
CA VAL A 152 6.57 7.10 -7.23
C VAL A 152 7.03 5.73 -7.73
N LYS A 153 6.17 4.71 -7.58
CA LYS A 153 6.51 3.34 -8.00
C LYS A 153 6.69 3.22 -9.52
N SER A 154 5.79 3.80 -10.31
CA SER A 154 5.82 3.76 -11.77
C SER A 154 7.06 4.48 -12.34
N SER A 155 7.38 5.67 -11.82
CA SER A 155 8.54 6.43 -12.25
C SER A 155 9.86 5.73 -11.88
N MET A 156 9.94 5.03 -10.76
CA MET A 156 11.11 4.20 -10.44
C MET A 156 11.25 2.96 -11.34
N GLN A 157 10.14 2.39 -11.81
CA GLN A 157 10.15 1.26 -12.76
C GLN A 157 10.60 1.66 -14.16
N SER A 158 10.27 2.88 -14.60
CA SER A 158 10.73 3.40 -15.89
C SER A 158 12.21 3.81 -15.89
N HIS A 159 12.84 3.87 -14.71
CA HIS A 159 14.26 4.13 -14.52
C HIS A 159 14.98 2.84 -14.09
N SER A 160 16.31 2.82 -14.10
CA SER A 160 17.12 1.66 -13.65
C SER A 160 17.06 1.41 -12.13
N ASP A 161 15.97 1.82 -11.48
CA ASP A 161 15.72 1.81 -10.03
C ASP A 161 14.54 0.93 -9.64
N GLN A 162 14.16 -0.02 -10.50
CA GLN A 162 13.07 -0.97 -10.25
C GLN A 162 13.19 -1.66 -8.89
N ASP A 163 14.42 -1.96 -8.45
CA ASP A 163 14.71 -2.57 -7.16
C ASP A 163 14.33 -1.67 -5.96
N LEU A 164 14.41 -0.33 -6.10
CA LEU A 164 14.09 0.60 -5.02
C LEU A 164 12.59 0.66 -4.72
N VAL A 165 11.74 0.30 -5.70
CA VAL A 165 10.29 0.19 -5.49
C VAL A 165 9.96 -0.80 -4.38
N ILE A 166 10.71 -1.90 -4.32
CA ILE A 166 10.54 -2.92 -3.27
C ILE A 166 10.84 -2.31 -1.89
N LEU A 167 11.88 -1.47 -1.80
CA LEU A 167 12.27 -0.80 -0.57
C LEU A 167 11.26 0.28 -0.14
N VAL A 168 10.68 1.03 -1.09
CA VAL A 168 9.58 1.97 -0.80
C VAL A 168 8.37 1.22 -0.25
N SER A 169 7.96 0.13 -0.90
CA SER A 169 6.86 -0.73 -0.42
C SER A 169 7.14 -1.32 0.96
N LEU A 170 8.37 -1.78 1.20
CA LEU A 170 8.80 -2.32 2.50
C LEU A 170 8.74 -1.25 3.60
N GLY A 171 9.27 -0.06 3.35
CA GLY A 171 9.25 1.04 4.32
C GLY A 171 7.83 1.46 4.71
N GLY A 172 6.94 1.54 3.71
CA GLY A 172 5.52 1.82 3.94
C GLY A 172 4.82 0.72 4.74
N TRP A 173 5.10 -0.55 4.45
CA TRP A 173 4.53 -1.68 5.20
C TRP A 173 5.02 -1.75 6.65
N ILE A 174 6.33 -1.53 6.90
CA ILE A 174 6.89 -1.52 8.25
C ILE A 174 6.23 -0.40 9.07
N ARG A 175 6.19 0.82 8.52
CA ARG A 175 5.58 1.97 9.20
C ARG A 175 4.09 1.78 9.40
N GLY A 176 3.36 1.29 8.40
CA GLY A 176 1.94 0.96 8.51
C GLY A 176 1.68 -0.08 9.62
N THR A 177 2.47 -1.15 9.67
CA THR A 177 2.36 -2.18 10.70
C THR A 177 2.67 -1.64 12.09
N GLN A 178 3.65 -0.72 12.22
CA GLN A 178 3.95 -0.04 13.48
C GLN A 178 2.73 0.76 13.99
N VAL A 179 2.09 1.52 13.11
CA VAL A 179 0.91 2.34 13.46
C VAL A 179 -0.29 1.46 13.81
N VAL A 180 -0.57 0.45 12.99
CA VAL A 180 -1.68 -0.50 13.19
C VAL A 180 -1.53 -1.22 14.53
N SER A 181 -0.34 -1.75 14.82
CA SER A 181 -0.08 -2.43 16.10
C SER A 181 -0.18 -1.46 17.29
N ALA A 182 0.33 -0.23 17.18
CA ALA A 182 0.19 0.78 18.23
C ALA A 182 -1.28 1.16 18.49
N ALA A 183 -2.08 1.34 17.43
CA ALA A 183 -3.51 1.62 17.54
C ALA A 183 -4.26 0.49 18.26
N ILE A 184 -3.97 -0.77 17.90
CA ILE A 184 -4.54 -1.95 18.56
C ILE A 184 -4.13 -2.01 20.04
N MET A 185 -2.89 -1.65 20.40
CA MET A 185 -2.50 -1.64 21.82
C MET A 185 -3.26 -0.59 22.65
N GLN A 186 -3.61 0.55 22.07
CA GLN A 186 -4.33 1.62 22.77
C GLN A 186 -5.78 1.26 23.05
N ASN A 187 -6.43 0.56 22.11
CA ASN A 187 -7.80 0.07 22.27
C ASN A 187 -7.91 -1.35 21.72
N TYR A 188 -7.49 -2.33 22.54
CA TYR A 188 -7.41 -3.70 22.09
C TYR A 188 -8.80 -4.28 21.77
N ASP A 189 -8.90 -4.82 20.57
CA ASP A 189 -10.05 -5.53 20.04
C ASP A 189 -9.55 -6.71 19.21
N GLU A 190 -10.12 -7.90 19.45
CA GLU A 190 -9.68 -9.12 18.77
C GLU A 190 -9.88 -9.07 17.26
N ARG A 191 -10.92 -8.37 16.78
CA ARG A 191 -11.23 -8.26 15.36
C ARG A 191 -10.16 -7.43 14.66
N SER A 192 -9.81 -6.28 15.21
CA SER A 192 -8.72 -5.42 14.73
C SER A 192 -7.36 -6.10 14.86
N ALA A 193 -7.11 -6.84 15.95
CA ALA A 193 -5.85 -7.54 16.18
C ALA A 193 -5.56 -8.62 15.12
N LYS A 194 -6.60 -9.22 14.51
CA LYS A 194 -6.46 -10.20 13.42
C LYS A 194 -5.87 -9.59 12.14
N VAL A 195 -5.94 -8.27 11.94
CA VAL A 195 -5.32 -7.57 10.80
C VAL A 195 -3.80 -7.74 10.78
N LEU A 196 -3.19 -7.95 11.95
CA LEU A 196 -1.74 -8.20 12.05
C LEU A 196 -1.33 -9.58 11.50
N ARG A 197 -2.28 -10.45 11.14
CA ARG A 197 -1.98 -11.80 10.63
C ARG A 197 -1.54 -11.77 9.16
N GLN A 198 -0.31 -11.38 8.90
CA GLN A 198 0.20 -11.17 7.53
C GLN A 198 1.42 -12.02 7.14
N PRO A 199 1.47 -13.33 7.42
CA PRO A 199 2.64 -14.14 7.11
C PRO A 199 2.95 -14.21 5.61
N ALA A 200 1.90 -14.28 4.77
CA ALA A 200 2.05 -14.33 3.32
C ALA A 200 2.60 -13.03 2.74
N VAL A 201 2.25 -11.87 3.32
CA VAL A 201 2.81 -10.58 2.93
C VAL A 201 4.29 -10.50 3.27
N VAL A 202 4.70 -10.94 4.47
CA VAL A 202 6.12 -10.94 4.85
C VAL A 202 6.93 -11.90 3.95
N ALA A 203 6.39 -13.07 3.64
CA ALA A 203 7.02 -14.01 2.69
C ALA A 203 7.15 -13.41 1.29
N LEU A 204 6.12 -12.69 0.81
CA LEU A 204 6.17 -11.97 -0.47
C LEU A 204 7.24 -10.88 -0.47
N ILE A 205 7.31 -10.09 0.60
CA ILE A 205 8.34 -9.05 0.79
C ILE A 205 9.73 -9.70 0.74
N GLN A 206 9.97 -10.78 1.47
CA GLN A 206 11.25 -11.50 1.47
C GLN A 206 11.60 -12.03 0.07
N SER A 207 10.63 -12.61 -0.65
CA SER A 207 10.83 -13.06 -2.04
C SER A 207 11.27 -11.90 -2.93
N LYS A 208 10.55 -10.77 -2.87
CA LYS A 208 10.86 -9.57 -3.66
C LYS A 208 12.22 -8.98 -3.31
N ILE A 209 12.60 -8.96 -2.03
CA ILE A 209 13.95 -8.58 -1.61
C ILE A 209 14.98 -9.55 -2.18
N GLY A 210 14.68 -10.85 -2.26
CA GLY A 210 15.55 -11.85 -2.88
C GLY A 210 15.82 -11.61 -4.37
N GLU A 211 14.87 -10.98 -5.07
CA GLU A 211 14.91 -10.68 -6.50
C GLU A 211 15.70 -9.40 -6.84
N ILE A 212 15.88 -8.47 -5.88
CA ILE A 212 16.67 -7.25 -6.14
C ILE A 212 18.16 -7.56 -6.37
N SER A 213 18.86 -6.64 -7.02
CA SER A 213 20.28 -6.76 -7.35
C SER A 213 21.16 -7.16 -6.16
N PRO A 214 22.17 -8.02 -6.37
CA PRO A 214 23.09 -8.44 -5.30
C PRO A 214 23.76 -7.27 -4.57
N GLN A 215 24.04 -6.18 -5.29
CA GLN A 215 24.62 -4.95 -4.73
C GLN A 215 23.68 -4.31 -3.71
N LEU A 216 22.39 -4.17 -4.06
CA LEU A 216 21.40 -3.59 -3.16
C LEU A 216 21.08 -4.53 -1.99
N ARG A 217 20.98 -5.85 -2.22
CA ARG A 217 20.84 -6.83 -1.12
C ARG A 217 22.02 -6.85 -0.16
N GLY A 218 23.22 -6.60 -0.68
CA GLY A 218 24.45 -6.55 0.11
C GLY A 218 24.62 -5.26 0.91
N GLU A 219 23.77 -4.25 0.67
CA GLU A 219 23.79 -3.01 1.44
C GLU A 219 23.47 -3.32 2.92
N PRO A 220 24.28 -2.82 3.88
CA PRO A 220 24.16 -3.21 5.29
C PRO A 220 22.78 -2.99 5.91
N LEU A 221 22.12 -1.85 5.64
CA LEU A 221 20.78 -1.58 6.14
C LEU A 221 19.75 -2.54 5.52
N VAL A 222 19.77 -2.74 4.21
CA VAL A 222 18.86 -3.68 3.52
C VAL A 222 19.01 -5.09 4.06
N LYS A 223 20.25 -5.55 4.27
CA LYS A 223 20.52 -6.87 4.85
C LYS A 223 19.98 -6.99 6.27
N ASN A 224 20.20 -5.98 7.12
CA ASN A 224 19.73 -5.99 8.51
C ASN A 224 18.20 -5.98 8.58
N VAL A 225 17.54 -5.12 7.80
CA VAL A 225 16.08 -5.06 7.71
C VAL A 225 15.53 -6.41 7.25
N SER A 226 16.12 -7.00 6.19
CA SER A 226 15.70 -8.31 5.66
C SER A 226 15.84 -9.45 6.69
N GLN A 227 16.91 -9.45 7.47
CA GLN A 227 17.09 -10.41 8.57
C GLN A 227 16.02 -10.26 9.66
N GLN A 228 15.69 -9.02 10.04
CA GLN A 228 14.67 -8.75 11.05
C GLN A 228 13.25 -9.11 10.58
N LEU A 229 12.97 -9.04 9.28
CA LEU A 229 11.69 -9.52 8.72
C LEU A 229 11.43 -10.99 9.05
N THR A 230 12.45 -11.84 9.17
CA THR A 230 12.28 -13.25 9.57
C THR A 230 11.73 -13.36 11.00
N GLY A 231 12.12 -12.45 11.89
CA GLY A 231 11.57 -12.36 13.24
C GLY A 231 10.13 -11.86 13.23
N ILE A 232 9.86 -10.82 12.45
CA ILE A 232 8.52 -10.23 12.30
C ILE A 232 7.54 -11.25 11.71
N GLU A 233 7.96 -12.02 10.70
CA GLU A 233 7.15 -13.08 10.08
C GLU A 233 6.59 -14.04 11.14
N LYS A 234 7.43 -14.48 12.08
CA LYS A 234 7.01 -15.39 13.16
C LYS A 234 5.97 -14.73 14.07
N LEU A 235 6.13 -13.45 14.37
CA LEU A 235 5.20 -12.70 15.23
C LEU A 235 3.84 -12.51 14.56
N VAL A 236 3.80 -12.35 13.24
CA VAL A 236 2.55 -12.24 12.47
C VAL A 236 1.97 -13.59 12.02
N SER A 237 2.65 -14.70 12.34
CA SER A 237 2.28 -16.07 11.96
C SER A 237 1.49 -16.80 13.06
N PHE A 238 0.34 -16.28 13.45
CA PHE A 238 -0.56 -16.97 14.38
C PHE A 238 -1.67 -17.76 13.66
N PRO A 239 -2.37 -18.70 14.33
CA PRO A 239 -3.37 -19.55 13.70
C PRO A 239 -4.52 -18.76 13.05
N VAL A 240 -5.04 -19.26 11.93
CA VAL A 240 -6.20 -18.65 11.24
C VAL A 240 -7.39 -18.59 12.21
N GLY A 241 -8.09 -17.45 12.22
CA GLY A 241 -9.28 -17.23 13.05
C GLY A 241 -8.98 -16.85 14.51
N LYS A 242 -7.75 -17.03 14.99
CA LYS A 242 -7.32 -16.58 16.33
C LYS A 242 -6.77 -15.16 16.28
N ALA A 243 -7.08 -14.37 17.32
CA ALA A 243 -6.45 -13.07 17.54
C ALA A 243 -5.15 -13.24 18.33
N PRO A 244 -4.13 -12.41 18.09
CA PRO A 244 -2.95 -12.33 18.95
C PRO A 244 -3.32 -11.61 20.25
N SER A 245 -2.73 -12.03 21.37
CA SER A 245 -2.83 -11.35 22.66
C SER A 245 -2.21 -9.94 22.63
N VAL A 246 -2.54 -9.09 23.60
CA VAL A 246 -1.95 -7.74 23.75
C VAL A 246 -0.42 -7.80 23.79
N ASP A 247 0.16 -8.80 24.47
CA ASP A 247 1.61 -8.97 24.56
C ASP A 247 2.23 -9.37 23.22
N GLU A 248 1.54 -10.18 22.41
CA GLU A 248 1.97 -10.50 21.04
C GLU A 248 1.88 -9.27 20.12
N VAL A 249 0.82 -8.46 20.24
CA VAL A 249 0.70 -7.18 19.53
C VAL A 249 1.86 -6.25 19.91
N ARG A 250 2.21 -6.16 21.20
CA ARG A 250 3.34 -5.35 21.68
C ARG A 250 4.66 -5.82 21.06
N LYS A 251 4.90 -7.12 21.02
CA LYS A 251 6.11 -7.68 20.38
C LYS A 251 6.18 -7.35 18.89
N VAL A 252 5.05 -7.38 18.18
CA VAL A 252 4.99 -6.93 16.77
C VAL A 252 5.40 -5.46 16.69
N ASN A 253 4.79 -4.60 17.51
CA ASN A 253 5.06 -3.16 17.53
C ASN A 253 6.53 -2.83 17.83
N GLU A 254 7.11 -3.47 18.86
CA GLU A 254 8.52 -3.31 19.23
C GLU A 254 9.45 -3.77 18.09
N ALA A 255 9.14 -4.89 17.44
CA ALA A 255 9.95 -5.41 16.35
C ALA A 255 9.97 -4.47 15.13
N VAL A 256 8.81 -4.00 14.67
CA VAL A 256 8.75 -3.04 13.56
C VAL A 256 9.27 -1.66 13.95
N GLY A 257 9.08 -1.26 15.21
CA GLY A 257 9.63 0.00 15.75
C GLY A 257 11.15 0.02 15.73
N LYS A 258 11.81 -1.06 16.17
CA LYS A 258 13.26 -1.20 16.08
C LYS A 258 13.76 -1.12 14.63
N VAL A 259 13.04 -1.75 13.70
CA VAL A 259 13.38 -1.66 12.27
C VAL A 259 13.25 -0.22 11.76
N MET A 260 12.21 0.51 12.17
CA MET A 260 12.06 1.93 11.82
C MET A 260 13.19 2.79 12.37
N GLU A 261 13.59 2.59 13.63
CA GLU A 261 14.72 3.30 14.21
C GLU A 261 16.00 3.06 13.40
N GLU A 262 16.28 1.83 12.97
CA GLU A 262 17.42 1.52 12.10
C GLU A 262 17.33 2.20 10.72
N ILE A 263 16.13 2.25 10.12
CA ILE A 263 15.88 2.92 8.84
C ILE A 263 16.12 4.43 8.94
N GLU A 264 15.71 5.05 10.04
CA GLU A 264 15.85 6.49 10.28
C GLU A 264 17.28 6.87 10.71
N ASN A 265 18.00 5.94 11.33
CA ASN A 265 19.29 6.20 11.94
C ASN A 265 20.40 6.52 10.92
N LYS A 266 21.15 7.58 11.22
CA LYS A 266 22.32 8.02 10.46
C LYS A 266 23.63 7.38 10.88
N ALA A 267 23.66 6.51 11.89
CA ALA A 267 24.89 5.92 12.43
C ALA A 267 25.14 4.52 11.87
N ILE A 268 26.41 4.17 11.64
CA ILE A 268 26.76 2.81 11.19
C ILE A 268 26.64 2.02 12.48
N VAL A 269 25.82 0.96 12.52
CA VAL A 269 26.02 -0.06 13.56
C VAL A 269 27.39 -0.65 13.22
N LYS A 270 28.43 -0.12 13.88
CA LYS A 270 29.81 -0.57 13.75
C LYS A 270 29.92 -2.01 14.20
#